data_AF-A0AAD6PTZ5-F1
#
_entry.id   AF-A0AAD6PTZ5-F1
#
_cell.length_a   1.000
_cell.length_b   1.000
_cell.length_c   1.000
_cell.angle_alpha   90.00
_cell.angle_beta   90.00
_cell.angle_gamma   90.00
#
_symmetry.space_group_name_H-M   'P 1'
#
loop_
_entity.id
_entity.type
_entity.pdbx_description
1 polymer ?
#
loop_
_entity_poly.entity_id
_entity_poly.type
_entity_poly.pdbx_seq_one_letter_code
_entity_poly.pdbx_strand_id
1 'polypeptide(L)'
;MSGNNHIMIVARGVVCGKCRHRLSIPTTNSTEVKCPTCNNMNPIPNYEQFGNKDRSIQKLIVKAKEKISGNNPSSSQKPDSLNKKPSPLSSSSETRPAGKRALLIGVTYKRKHKLKGTINDVKSMRELLILNLGFKEENILVLTEQETEPELIPTKKNILKSLEWLVKGCQAGDSLVFYFSGHGISQPDFEGDERDGFAENICPVDFMTEGMIVDNDINSTIVWPLKKGVTLHAIVDACHSGTVLDLEHVYNRQEKKWDDNSPLSGNARKHPDGGLAISLSACLDNQVAADTTKPQISASKPFDVYKEHFVL
;
A
#
# COMPACT_ATOMS: atom_id res chain seq x y z
N MET A 1 -43.07 16.04 4.78
CA MET A 1 -41.64 16.11 4.44
C MET A 1 -41.01 14.76 4.72
N SER A 2 -41.02 13.88 3.71
CA SER A 2 -40.51 12.51 3.78
C SER A 2 -39.02 12.52 3.46
N GLY A 3 -38.17 12.24 4.45
CA GLY A 3 -36.73 12.07 4.24
C GLY A 3 -36.46 10.68 3.68
N ASN A 4 -35.88 10.64 2.47
CA ASN A 4 -35.58 9.40 1.75
C ASN A 4 -34.67 8.44 2.54
N ASN A 5 -35.17 7.22 2.77
CA ASN A 5 -34.41 6.08 3.32
C ASN A 5 -33.63 5.37 2.20
N HIS A 6 -32.48 5.89 1.80
CA HIS A 6 -31.62 5.23 0.81
C HIS A 6 -30.37 4.59 1.44
N ILE A 7 -30.11 3.34 1.03
CA ILE A 7 -28.80 2.71 1.12
C ILE A 7 -27.92 3.28 0.00
N MET A 8 -26.69 3.66 0.33
CA MET A 8 -25.70 4.13 -0.65
C MET A 8 -24.77 2.97 -1.01
N ILE A 9 -24.76 2.58 -2.28
CA ILE A 9 -23.81 1.60 -2.81
C ILE A 9 -22.57 2.38 -3.24
N VAL A 10 -21.49 2.24 -2.49
CA VAL A 10 -20.19 2.83 -2.83
C VAL A 10 -19.24 1.73 -3.29
N ALA A 11 -18.16 2.08 -3.99
CA ALA A 11 -17.14 1.14 -4.48
C ALA A 11 -16.56 0.20 -3.40
N ARG A 12 -16.83 0.48 -2.12
CA ARG A 12 -16.43 -0.29 -0.93
C ARG A 12 -17.63 -0.93 -0.19
N GLY A 13 -18.77 -1.20 -0.81
CA GLY A 13 -19.91 -1.93 -0.20
C GLY A 13 -21.08 -1.05 0.26
N VAL A 14 -21.96 -1.59 1.11
CA VAL A 14 -23.22 -0.95 1.53
C VAL A 14 -23.07 -0.23 2.88
N VAL A 15 -23.56 1.02 2.95
CA VAL A 15 -23.51 1.85 4.17
C VAL A 15 -24.91 2.33 4.56
N CYS A 16 -25.13 2.51 5.88
CA CYS A 16 -26.37 3.03 6.43
C CYS A 16 -26.62 4.47 5.96
N GLY A 17 -27.81 4.76 5.45
CA GLY A 17 -28.18 6.10 4.97
C GLY A 17 -28.18 7.18 6.05
N LYS A 18 -28.31 6.77 7.33
CA LYS A 18 -28.39 7.68 8.48
C LYS A 18 -27.04 7.98 9.12
N CYS A 19 -26.30 6.97 9.55
CA CYS A 19 -25.03 7.14 10.28
C CYS A 19 -23.78 6.79 9.46
N ARG A 20 -23.95 6.38 8.19
CA ARG A 20 -22.87 5.94 7.29
C ARG A 20 -22.03 4.76 7.78
N HIS A 21 -22.47 4.08 8.84
CA HIS A 21 -21.86 2.83 9.29
C HIS A 21 -21.98 1.77 8.20
N ARG A 22 -20.91 1.00 7.97
CA ARG A 22 -20.88 -0.06 6.96
C ARG A 22 -21.76 -1.22 7.42
N LEU A 23 -22.66 -1.67 6.56
CA LEU A 23 -23.62 -2.72 6.89
C LEU A 23 -23.19 -4.03 6.24
N SER A 24 -23.15 -5.08 7.05
CA SER A 24 -23.05 -6.45 6.56
C SER A 24 -24.44 -6.91 6.15
N ILE A 25 -24.67 -7.12 4.85
CA ILE A 25 -25.96 -7.64 4.36
C ILE A 25 -25.96 -9.16 4.59
N PRO A 26 -26.88 -9.70 5.39
CA PRO A 26 -27.00 -11.15 5.58
C PRO A 26 -27.46 -11.84 4.28
N THR A 27 -27.01 -13.07 4.05
CA THR A 27 -27.34 -13.90 2.88
C THR A 27 -28.75 -14.51 2.93
N THR A 28 -29.61 -14.04 3.84
CA THR A 28 -31.00 -14.49 3.98
C THR A 28 -31.93 -13.64 3.10
N ASN A 29 -33.12 -14.17 2.75
CA ASN A 29 -34.17 -13.48 1.95
C ASN A 29 -34.80 -12.26 2.67
N SER A 30 -34.06 -11.58 3.52
CA SER A 30 -34.51 -10.41 4.26
C SER A 30 -34.51 -9.20 3.34
N THR A 31 -35.60 -8.43 3.34
CA THR A 31 -35.75 -7.21 2.51
C THR A 31 -35.19 -5.95 3.19
N GLU A 32 -34.80 -6.03 4.46
CA GLU A 32 -34.25 -4.92 5.23
C GLU A 32 -33.15 -5.38 6.19
N VAL A 33 -32.19 -4.49 6.50
CA VAL A 33 -31.11 -4.71 7.47
C VAL A 33 -31.09 -3.58 8.51
N LYS A 34 -31.06 -3.98 9.79
CA LYS A 34 -30.95 -3.06 10.92
C LYS A 34 -29.50 -2.64 11.13
N CYS A 35 -29.25 -1.33 11.19
CA CYS A 35 -27.93 -0.81 11.51
C CYS A 35 -27.60 -1.07 12.99
N PRO A 36 -26.47 -1.73 13.32
CA PRO A 36 -26.11 -2.03 14.70
C PRO A 36 -25.75 -0.79 15.51
N THR A 37 -25.37 0.31 14.85
CA THR A 37 -24.91 1.53 15.52
C THR A 37 -26.03 2.49 15.85
N CYS A 38 -26.98 2.71 14.93
CA CYS A 38 -28.04 3.70 15.11
C CYS A 38 -29.45 3.09 15.12
N ASN A 39 -29.54 1.75 15.08
CA ASN A 39 -30.77 0.98 15.02
C ASN A 39 -31.71 1.32 13.85
N ASN A 40 -31.25 2.11 12.87
CA ASN A 40 -32.02 2.47 11.69
C ASN A 40 -32.22 1.24 10.80
N MET A 41 -33.45 1.01 10.34
CA MET A 41 -33.77 -0.01 9.34
C MET A 41 -33.42 0.52 7.95
N ASN A 42 -32.72 -0.28 7.14
CA ASN A 42 -32.29 0.11 5.81
C ASN A 42 -32.77 -0.93 4.79
N PRO A 43 -33.48 -0.54 3.72
CA PRO A 43 -33.99 -1.47 2.72
C PRO A 43 -32.84 -2.07 1.89
N ILE A 44 -32.82 -3.40 1.75
CA ILE A 44 -31.86 -4.14 0.93
C ILE A 44 -32.34 -4.07 -0.53
N PRO A 45 -31.54 -3.56 -1.48
CA PRO A 45 -31.97 -3.45 -2.87
C PRO A 45 -32.18 -4.83 -3.51
N ASN A 46 -33.37 -5.08 -4.08
CA ASN A 46 -33.68 -6.30 -4.82
C ASN A 46 -33.14 -6.17 -6.26
N TYR A 47 -32.25 -7.07 -6.69
CA TYR A 47 -31.38 -6.85 -7.87
C TYR A 47 -32.06 -7.10 -9.23
N GLU A 48 -33.36 -7.38 -9.29
CA GLU A 48 -34.05 -7.69 -10.56
C GLU A 48 -34.56 -6.47 -11.36
N GLN A 49 -34.33 -5.23 -10.90
CA GLN A 49 -34.83 -4.03 -11.62
C GLN A 49 -33.77 -3.05 -12.16
N PHE A 50 -32.47 -3.38 -12.12
CA PHE A 50 -31.46 -2.54 -12.76
C PHE A 50 -31.25 -2.93 -14.23
N GLY A 51 -32.11 -2.38 -15.08
CA GLY A 51 -32.01 -2.46 -16.53
C GLY A 51 -30.71 -1.87 -17.09
N ASN A 52 -29.98 -2.74 -17.80
CA ASN A 52 -29.40 -2.47 -19.12
C ASN A 52 -28.34 -1.36 -19.32
N LYS A 53 -27.44 -1.08 -18.37
CA LYS A 53 -26.33 -0.12 -18.62
C LYS A 53 -24.90 -0.49 -18.26
N ASP A 54 -24.56 -1.69 -17.76
CA ASP A 54 -23.13 -2.00 -17.58
C ASP A 54 -22.77 -3.49 -17.69
N ARG A 55 -22.30 -3.90 -18.89
CA ARG A 55 -21.81 -5.26 -19.19
C ARG A 55 -20.58 -5.67 -18.36
N SER A 56 -19.88 -4.69 -17.79
CA SER A 56 -18.65 -4.86 -16.98
C SER A 56 -18.95 -5.52 -15.63
N ILE A 57 -20.11 -5.19 -15.05
CA ILE A 57 -20.53 -5.63 -13.71
C ILE A 57 -21.08 -7.07 -13.74
N GLN A 58 -21.75 -7.47 -14.83
CA GLN A 58 -22.23 -8.84 -14.99
C GLN A 58 -21.09 -9.86 -15.03
N LYS A 59 -19.94 -9.53 -15.65
CA LYS A 59 -18.76 -10.41 -15.65
C LYS A 59 -18.14 -10.60 -14.26
N LEU A 60 -18.24 -9.60 -13.39
CA LEU A 60 -17.75 -9.65 -12.01
C LEU A 60 -18.62 -10.58 -11.14
N ILE A 61 -19.94 -10.56 -11.33
CA ILE A 61 -20.89 -11.34 -10.52
C ILE A 61 -20.88 -12.84 -10.92
N VAL A 62 -20.74 -13.15 -12.21
CA VAL A 62 -20.67 -14.55 -12.69
C VAL A 62 -19.40 -15.24 -12.15
N LYS A 63 -18.25 -14.56 -12.19
CA LYS A 63 -16.99 -15.10 -11.63
C LYS A 63 -17.04 -15.30 -10.12
N ALA A 64 -17.75 -14.45 -9.39
CA ALA A 64 -17.92 -14.60 -7.95
C ALA A 64 -18.85 -15.76 -7.59
N LYS A 65 -19.91 -15.99 -8.38
CA LYS A 65 -20.85 -17.12 -8.16
C LYS A 65 -20.19 -18.48 -8.44
N GLU A 66 -19.34 -18.60 -9.45
CA GLU A 66 -18.63 -19.85 -9.76
C GLU A 66 -17.64 -20.26 -8.65
N LYS A 67 -17.06 -19.30 -7.92
CA LYS A 67 -16.11 -19.57 -6.82
C LYS A 67 -16.76 -19.93 -5.48
N ILE A 68 -18.04 -19.62 -5.30
CA ILE A 68 -18.76 -19.82 -4.02
C ILE A 68 -19.52 -21.16 -4.00
N SER A 69 -19.73 -21.81 -5.15
CA SER A 69 -20.47 -23.09 -5.24
C SER A 69 -19.59 -24.36 -5.27
N GLY A 70 -18.29 -24.24 -5.05
CA GLY A 70 -17.37 -25.39 -5.02
C GLY A 70 -17.11 -25.88 -3.60
N ASN A 71 -17.58 -27.10 -3.30
CA ASN A 71 -17.39 -27.84 -2.06
C ASN A 71 -15.98 -27.75 -1.43
N ASN A 72 -15.96 -27.71 -0.08
CA ASN A 72 -14.79 -28.02 0.74
C ASN A 72 -14.19 -29.38 0.37
N PRO A 73 -12.86 -29.45 0.28
CA PRO A 73 -12.17 -30.48 1.03
C PRO A 73 -11.07 -29.87 1.91
N SER A 74 -11.01 -30.34 3.15
CA SER A 74 -9.85 -30.23 4.01
C SER A 74 -8.61 -30.74 3.27
N SER A 75 -7.70 -29.85 2.90
CA SER A 75 -6.34 -30.24 2.54
C SER A 75 -5.37 -29.21 3.09
N SER A 76 -4.33 -29.71 3.74
CA SER A 76 -3.21 -28.97 4.30
C SER A 76 -2.37 -28.35 3.18
N GLN A 77 -2.92 -27.40 2.44
CA GLN A 77 -2.21 -26.69 1.38
C GLN A 77 -1.39 -25.55 2.00
N LYS A 78 -0.08 -25.56 1.69
CA LYS A 78 0.80 -24.42 1.96
C LYS A 78 0.18 -23.17 1.34
N PRO A 79 0.33 -21.98 1.96
CA PRO A 79 -0.19 -20.76 1.38
C PRO A 79 0.35 -20.58 -0.05
N ASP A 80 -0.55 -20.35 -1.01
CA ASP A 80 -0.18 -20.01 -2.37
C ASP A 80 0.63 -18.71 -2.39
N SER A 81 1.72 -18.70 -3.15
CA SER A 81 2.57 -17.52 -3.36
C SER A 81 1.76 -16.35 -3.93
N LEU A 82 2.09 -15.13 -3.52
CA LEU A 82 1.49 -13.92 -4.07
C LEU A 82 2.14 -13.50 -5.40
N ASN A 83 3.24 -14.13 -5.79
CA ASN A 83 3.96 -13.85 -7.02
C ASN A 83 3.48 -14.77 -8.14
N LYS A 84 3.31 -14.21 -9.34
CA LYS A 84 3.03 -15.01 -10.54
C LYS A 84 4.31 -15.73 -10.96
N LYS A 85 4.19 -16.99 -11.41
CA LYS A 85 5.32 -17.78 -11.94
C LYS A 85 5.48 -17.58 -13.45
N PRO A 86 6.71 -17.50 -13.99
CA PRO A 86 7.98 -17.38 -13.24
C PRO A 86 8.06 -16.04 -12.49
N SER A 87 8.77 -16.03 -11.36
CA SER A 87 8.93 -14.84 -10.50
C SER A 87 9.43 -13.63 -11.31
N PRO A 88 8.97 -12.40 -11.02
CA PRO A 88 9.47 -11.20 -11.69
C PRO A 88 10.98 -10.97 -11.54
N LEU A 89 11.60 -11.58 -10.52
CA LEU A 89 13.07 -11.55 -10.32
C LEU A 89 13.83 -12.57 -11.18
N SER A 90 13.16 -13.62 -11.67
CA SER A 90 13.78 -14.71 -12.43
C SER A 90 13.56 -14.61 -13.95
N SER A 91 12.76 -13.65 -14.41
CA SER A 91 12.62 -13.39 -15.85
C SER A 91 13.94 -12.88 -16.41
N SER A 92 14.70 -13.78 -17.03
CA SER A 92 15.85 -13.48 -17.88
C SER A 92 15.48 -12.76 -19.18
N SER A 93 14.22 -12.37 -19.37
CA SER A 93 13.80 -11.66 -20.56
C SER A 93 14.44 -10.28 -20.58
N GLU A 94 15.24 -10.01 -21.61
CA GLU A 94 15.78 -8.69 -21.94
C GLU A 94 14.68 -7.62 -22.11
N THR A 95 13.41 -8.04 -22.16
CA THR A 95 12.24 -7.15 -22.16
C THR A 95 11.95 -6.63 -20.75
N ARG A 96 12.41 -5.39 -20.52
CA ARG A 96 11.96 -4.45 -19.49
C ARG A 96 10.44 -4.58 -19.21
N PRO A 97 9.99 -4.75 -17.95
CA PRO A 97 8.59 -4.60 -17.61
C PRO A 97 8.14 -3.14 -17.82
N ALA A 98 7.59 -2.82 -18.99
CA ALA A 98 7.21 -1.46 -19.36
C ALA A 98 5.86 -1.04 -18.74
N GLY A 99 5.71 0.24 -18.43
CA GLY A 99 4.47 0.83 -17.93
C GLY A 99 4.34 0.73 -16.41
N LYS A 100 3.37 -0.06 -15.94
CA LYS A 100 3.01 -0.16 -14.52
C LYS A 100 3.78 -1.30 -13.84
N ARG A 101 4.58 -0.99 -12.83
CA ARG A 101 5.38 -1.96 -12.03
C ARG A 101 5.26 -1.67 -10.54
N ALA A 102 5.12 -2.69 -9.71
CA ALA A 102 4.97 -2.51 -8.28
C ALA A 102 5.86 -3.46 -7.48
N LEU A 103 6.40 -2.96 -6.38
CA LEU A 103 7.09 -3.72 -5.35
C LEU A 103 6.28 -3.60 -4.05
N LEU A 104 5.79 -4.72 -3.54
CA LEU A 104 5.00 -4.80 -2.31
C LEU A 104 5.75 -5.61 -1.26
N ILE A 105 6.02 -5.02 -0.10
CA ILE A 105 6.82 -5.63 0.95
C ILE A 105 6.00 -5.66 2.23
N GLY A 106 5.83 -6.86 2.80
CA GLY A 106 5.16 -7.05 4.07
C GLY A 106 6.06 -7.82 5.02
N VAL A 107 6.45 -7.20 6.13
CA VAL A 107 7.31 -7.81 7.14
C VAL A 107 6.49 -8.05 8.40
N THR A 108 6.37 -9.31 8.82
CA THR A 108 5.55 -9.69 10.00
C THR A 108 6.42 -9.84 11.25
N TYR A 109 7.70 -10.19 11.09
CA TYR A 109 8.67 -10.45 12.14
C TYR A 109 8.29 -11.64 13.05
N LYS A 110 9.26 -12.07 13.87
CA LYS A 110 9.08 -13.17 14.83
C LYS A 110 9.18 -12.65 16.27
N ARG A 111 8.59 -13.42 17.19
CA ARG A 111 8.69 -13.23 18.65
C ARG A 111 8.25 -11.83 19.10
N LYS A 112 9.14 -11.06 19.73
CA LYS A 112 8.85 -9.81 20.44
C LYS A 112 8.49 -8.63 19.51
N HIS A 113 8.85 -8.72 18.24
CA HIS A 113 8.60 -7.66 17.25
C HIS A 113 7.44 -8.01 16.31
N LYS A 114 6.65 -9.05 16.61
CA LYS A 114 5.64 -9.56 15.69
C LYS A 114 4.53 -8.54 15.45
N LEU A 115 4.28 -8.21 14.19
CA LEU A 115 3.11 -7.48 13.74
C LEU A 115 2.01 -8.43 13.29
N LYS A 116 0.76 -7.97 13.35
CA LYS A 116 -0.40 -8.67 12.78
C LYS A 116 -1.04 -7.75 11.76
N GLY A 117 -1.11 -8.17 10.51
CA GLY A 117 -1.80 -7.40 9.47
C GLY A 117 -0.99 -7.24 8.18
N THR A 118 0.33 -7.16 8.27
CA THR A 118 1.18 -6.76 7.12
C THR A 118 0.96 -7.62 5.87
N ILE A 119 0.73 -8.93 6.04
CA ILE A 119 0.35 -9.82 4.93
C ILE A 119 -1.01 -9.45 4.30
N ASN A 120 -2.02 -9.16 5.12
CA ASN A 120 -3.34 -8.74 4.63
C ASN A 120 -3.26 -7.36 3.94
N ASP A 121 -2.41 -6.48 4.44
CA ASP A 121 -2.22 -5.15 3.86
C ASP A 121 -1.58 -5.26 2.48
N VAL A 122 -0.54 -6.09 2.33
CA VAL A 122 0.08 -6.44 1.04
C VAL A 122 -0.94 -7.08 0.09
N LYS A 123 -1.75 -8.03 0.55
CA LYS A 123 -2.79 -8.67 -0.27
C LYS A 123 -3.81 -7.64 -0.78
N SER A 124 -4.26 -6.75 0.11
CA SER A 124 -5.23 -5.70 -0.22
C SER A 124 -4.65 -4.71 -1.23
N MET A 125 -3.39 -4.32 -1.06
CA MET A 125 -2.69 -3.43 -2.00
C MET A 125 -2.51 -4.11 -3.37
N ARG A 126 -2.10 -5.39 -3.39
CA ARG A 126 -1.97 -6.17 -4.62
C ARG A 126 -3.30 -6.23 -5.39
N GLU A 127 -4.38 -6.57 -4.70
CA GLU A 127 -5.72 -6.62 -5.29
C GLU A 127 -6.15 -5.26 -5.84
N LEU A 128 -5.95 -4.17 -5.09
CA LEU A 128 -6.24 -2.81 -5.54
C LEU A 128 -5.48 -2.47 -6.84
N LEU A 129 -4.18 -2.77 -6.87
CA LEU A 129 -3.34 -2.49 -8.03
C LEU A 129 -3.83 -3.22 -9.28
N ILE A 130 -4.19 -4.49 -9.14
CA ILE A 130 -4.67 -5.31 -10.26
C ILE A 130 -6.06 -4.89 -10.71
N LEU A 131 -7.02 -4.88 -9.78
CA LEU A 131 -8.45 -4.75 -10.08
C LEU A 131 -8.84 -3.32 -10.45
N ASN A 132 -8.21 -2.32 -9.83
CA ASN A 132 -8.61 -0.93 -9.96
C ASN A 132 -7.60 -0.07 -10.71
N LEU A 133 -6.30 -0.40 -10.62
CA LEU A 133 -5.24 0.41 -11.20
C LEU A 133 -4.59 -0.23 -12.43
N GLY A 134 -5.04 -1.42 -12.85
CA GLY A 134 -4.63 -2.05 -14.10
C GLY A 134 -3.17 -2.53 -14.13
N PHE A 135 -2.58 -2.83 -12.98
CA PHE A 135 -1.28 -3.50 -12.91
C PHE A 135 -1.45 -4.96 -13.33
N LYS A 136 -0.55 -5.44 -14.18
CA LYS A 136 -0.49 -6.87 -14.52
C LYS A 136 0.18 -7.63 -13.40
N GLU A 137 -0.30 -8.83 -13.09
CA GLU A 137 0.24 -9.66 -12.01
C GLU A 137 1.74 -9.96 -12.20
N GLU A 138 2.20 -10.16 -13.43
CA GLU A 138 3.61 -10.36 -13.76
C GLU A 138 4.50 -9.14 -13.50
N ASN A 139 3.94 -7.95 -13.33
CA ASN A 139 4.66 -6.72 -13.05
C ASN A 139 4.61 -6.32 -11.56
N ILE A 140 4.08 -7.20 -10.70
CA ILE A 140 4.02 -6.99 -9.25
C ILE A 140 4.95 -8.00 -8.58
N LEU A 141 5.98 -7.49 -7.92
CA LEU A 141 6.87 -8.27 -7.08
C LEU A 141 6.44 -8.14 -5.62
N VAL A 142 6.28 -9.27 -4.94
CA VAL A 142 5.83 -9.32 -3.54
C VAL A 142 6.87 -10.01 -2.68
N LEU A 143 7.32 -9.36 -1.61
CA LEU A 143 8.24 -9.92 -0.63
C LEU A 143 7.52 -10.09 0.71
N THR A 144 7.39 -11.34 1.19
CA THR A 144 6.83 -11.64 2.52
C THR A 144 7.43 -12.91 3.11
N GLU A 145 7.36 -13.07 4.43
CA GLU A 145 7.79 -14.30 5.12
C GLU A 145 6.91 -15.54 4.80
N GLN A 146 5.79 -15.40 4.08
CA GLN A 146 4.96 -16.52 3.61
C GLN A 146 5.43 -17.11 2.29
N GLU A 147 6.30 -16.41 1.56
CA GLU A 147 6.83 -16.87 0.29
C GLU A 147 7.75 -18.08 0.48
N THR A 148 7.72 -19.01 -0.47
CA THR A 148 8.53 -20.25 -0.39
C THR A 148 9.92 -20.11 -1.00
N GLU A 149 10.08 -19.17 -1.92
CA GLU A 149 11.35 -18.90 -2.62
C GLU A 149 12.21 -17.97 -1.75
N PRO A 150 13.47 -18.34 -1.40
CA PRO A 150 14.32 -17.56 -0.50
C PRO A 150 14.56 -16.11 -0.92
N GLU A 151 14.57 -15.83 -2.22
CA GLU A 151 14.72 -14.50 -2.82
C GLU A 151 13.48 -13.59 -2.63
N LEU A 152 12.34 -14.17 -2.26
CA LEU A 152 11.08 -13.46 -1.99
C LEU A 152 10.84 -13.21 -0.50
N ILE A 153 11.77 -13.65 0.36
CA ILE A 153 11.76 -13.29 1.79
C ILE A 153 12.28 -11.86 1.94
N PRO A 154 11.66 -10.99 2.76
CA PRO A 154 12.04 -9.57 2.90
C PRO A 154 13.29 -9.37 3.77
N THR A 155 14.41 -9.97 3.38
CA THR A 155 15.74 -9.72 3.95
C THR A 155 16.30 -8.40 3.44
N LYS A 156 17.26 -7.79 4.16
CA LYS A 156 17.89 -6.53 3.74
C LYS A 156 18.38 -6.60 2.29
N LYS A 157 19.13 -7.66 1.98
CA LYS A 157 19.65 -7.94 0.64
C LYS A 157 18.56 -8.06 -0.43
N ASN A 158 17.48 -8.79 -0.13
CA ASN A 158 16.41 -9.01 -1.11
C ASN A 158 15.59 -7.73 -1.34
N ILE A 159 15.35 -6.93 -0.30
CA ILE A 159 14.67 -5.64 -0.41
C ILE A 159 15.48 -4.70 -1.31
N LEU A 160 16.78 -4.52 -1.05
CA LEU A 160 17.65 -3.65 -1.87
C LEU A 160 17.66 -4.09 -3.34
N LYS A 161 17.84 -5.39 -3.61
CA LYS A 161 17.77 -5.94 -4.98
C LYS A 161 16.40 -5.69 -5.63
N SER A 162 15.33 -5.74 -4.86
CA SER A 162 13.97 -5.52 -5.37
C SER A 162 13.69 -4.05 -5.64
N LEU A 163 14.27 -3.13 -4.86
CA LEU A 163 14.23 -1.68 -5.11
C LEU A 163 14.93 -1.36 -6.44
N GLU A 164 16.12 -1.92 -6.68
CA GLU A 164 16.80 -1.81 -7.98
C GLU A 164 15.92 -2.36 -9.12
N TRP A 165 15.32 -3.53 -8.91
CA TRP A 165 14.38 -4.11 -9.88
C TRP A 165 13.20 -3.18 -10.18
N LEU A 166 12.67 -2.45 -9.19
CA LEU A 166 11.52 -1.57 -9.39
C LEU A 166 11.81 -0.46 -10.41
N VAL A 167 12.97 0.18 -10.30
CA VAL A 167 13.34 1.31 -11.18
C VAL A 167 14.13 0.90 -12.42
N LYS A 168 14.57 -0.37 -12.51
CA LYS A 168 15.41 -0.86 -13.60
C LYS A 168 14.81 -0.55 -14.97
N GLY A 169 15.54 0.27 -15.71
CA GLY A 169 15.22 0.68 -17.07
C GLY A 169 13.98 1.57 -17.17
N CYS A 170 13.57 2.29 -16.13
CA CYS A 170 12.40 3.18 -16.22
C CYS A 170 12.52 4.21 -17.35
N GLN A 171 11.40 4.52 -18.00
CA GLN A 171 11.29 5.42 -19.15
C GLN A 171 10.04 6.29 -18.99
N ALA A 172 10.01 7.43 -19.68
CA ALA A 172 8.86 8.33 -19.69
C ALA A 172 7.55 7.57 -19.95
N GLY A 173 6.54 7.80 -19.10
CA GLY A 173 5.25 7.14 -19.12
C GLY A 173 5.11 5.96 -18.15
N ASP A 174 6.19 5.51 -17.51
CA ASP A 174 6.11 4.48 -16.47
C ASP A 174 5.50 5.01 -15.17
N SER A 175 4.76 4.12 -14.49
CA SER A 175 4.14 4.38 -13.19
C SER A 175 4.53 3.27 -12.22
N LEU A 176 5.41 3.61 -11.28
CA LEU A 176 5.98 2.72 -10.29
C LEU A 176 5.23 2.83 -8.97
N VAL A 177 5.09 1.71 -8.26
CA VAL A 177 4.55 1.66 -6.90
C VAL A 177 5.53 0.97 -5.98
N PHE A 178 5.90 1.64 -4.90
CA PHE A 178 6.60 1.05 -3.76
C PHE A 178 5.63 1.00 -2.59
N TYR A 179 5.39 -0.19 -2.04
CA TYR A 179 4.55 -0.36 -0.85
C TYR A 179 5.32 -1.11 0.22
N PHE A 180 5.38 -0.54 1.42
CA PHE A 180 5.97 -1.18 2.59
C PHE A 180 4.98 -1.19 3.74
N SER A 181 4.85 -2.35 4.40
CA SER A 181 4.11 -2.53 5.64
C SER A 181 4.96 -3.31 6.64
N GLY A 182 5.33 -2.69 7.75
CA GLY A 182 6.29 -3.23 8.70
C GLY A 182 6.67 -2.24 9.81
N HIS A 183 7.78 -2.52 10.52
CA HIS A 183 8.37 -1.60 11.48
C HIS A 183 9.20 -0.54 10.77
N GLY A 184 9.06 0.69 11.25
CA GLY A 184 9.94 1.81 10.98
C GLY A 184 10.57 2.31 12.28
N ILE A 185 11.82 2.74 12.21
CA ILE A 185 12.61 3.19 13.36
C ILE A 185 13.33 4.49 13.00
N SER A 186 13.16 5.49 13.86
CA SER A 186 13.90 6.74 13.83
C SER A 186 15.18 6.60 14.67
N GLN A 187 16.33 7.00 14.12
CA GLN A 187 17.61 7.02 14.83
C GLN A 187 18.34 8.35 14.64
N PRO A 188 19.16 8.80 15.61
CA PRO A 188 19.96 10.01 15.44
C PRO A 188 20.76 9.97 14.14
N ASP A 189 20.63 11.03 13.35
CA ASP A 189 21.41 11.23 12.15
C ASP A 189 22.83 11.71 12.53
N PHE A 190 23.84 11.02 11.99
CA PHE A 190 25.25 11.34 12.20
C PHE A 190 25.88 12.00 10.95
N GLU A 191 25.20 12.00 9.81
CA GLU A 191 25.67 12.57 8.55
C GLU A 191 25.22 14.04 8.41
N GLY A 192 24.18 14.45 9.13
CA GLY A 192 23.73 15.84 9.25
C GLY A 192 22.95 16.32 8.02
N ASP A 193 22.32 15.40 7.31
CA ASP A 193 21.45 15.66 6.17
C ASP A 193 19.96 15.67 6.54
N GLU A 194 19.61 15.23 7.74
CA GLU A 194 18.24 15.31 8.27
C GLU A 194 17.95 16.62 9.01
N ARG A 195 16.84 17.28 8.66
CA ARG A 195 16.47 18.59 9.25
C ARG A 195 16.12 18.50 10.73
N ASP A 196 15.49 17.41 11.13
CA ASP A 196 15.13 17.15 12.52
C ASP A 196 16.25 16.42 13.29
N GLY A 197 17.32 16.01 12.58
CA GLY A 197 18.47 15.28 13.11
C GLY A 197 18.20 13.79 13.35
N PHE A 198 17.19 13.21 12.69
CA PHE A 198 16.88 11.79 12.78
C PHE A 198 16.70 11.15 11.39
N ALA A 199 17.44 10.06 11.14
CA ALA A 199 17.28 9.24 9.96
C ALA A 199 16.16 8.22 10.16
N GLU A 200 15.28 8.09 9.17
CA GLU A 200 14.15 7.17 9.19
C GLU A 200 14.47 5.86 8.48
N ASN A 201 14.18 4.76 9.15
CA ASN A 201 14.64 3.44 8.71
C ASN A 201 13.47 2.48 8.58
N ILE A 202 13.49 1.63 7.54
CA ILE A 202 12.62 0.45 7.48
C ILE A 202 13.38 -0.77 8.02
N CYS A 203 12.65 -1.67 8.69
CA CYS A 203 13.24 -2.89 9.25
C CYS A 203 12.98 -4.11 8.36
N PRO A 204 14.01 -4.69 7.70
CA PRO A 204 13.91 -6.01 7.08
C PRO A 204 13.65 -7.11 8.11
N VAL A 205 13.33 -8.33 7.66
CA VAL A 205 13.09 -9.46 8.60
C VAL A 205 14.34 -9.84 9.41
N ASP A 206 15.53 -9.58 8.86
CA ASP A 206 16.84 -9.86 9.42
C ASP A 206 17.54 -8.62 9.99
N PHE A 207 16.78 -7.55 10.31
CA PHE A 207 17.34 -6.28 10.79
C PHE A 207 18.20 -6.41 12.06
N MET A 208 17.97 -7.43 12.88
CA MET A 208 18.76 -7.69 14.08
C MET A 208 20.19 -8.15 13.78
N THR A 209 20.43 -8.74 12.60
CA THR A 209 21.75 -9.26 12.19
C THR A 209 22.38 -8.41 11.09
N GLU A 210 21.58 -7.96 10.12
CA GLU A 210 22.07 -7.21 8.93
C GLU A 210 21.85 -5.68 9.05
N GLY A 211 21.24 -5.24 10.15
CA GLY A 211 20.83 -3.85 10.35
C GLY A 211 19.60 -3.46 9.53
N MET A 212 19.20 -2.20 9.69
CA MET A 212 18.03 -1.63 9.00
C MET A 212 18.44 -1.14 7.60
N ILE A 213 17.45 -0.65 6.84
CA ILE A 213 17.69 0.10 5.60
C ILE A 213 17.36 1.56 5.89
N VAL A 214 18.35 2.43 5.74
CA VAL A 214 18.23 3.89 5.92
C VAL A 214 17.46 4.50 4.73
N ASP A 215 16.70 5.54 4.98
CA ASP A 215 16.04 6.39 3.98
C ASP A 215 16.95 6.82 2.83
N ASN A 216 18.21 7.18 3.09
CA ASN A 216 19.20 7.52 2.06
C ASN A 216 19.45 6.40 1.05
N ASP A 217 19.49 5.13 1.50
CA ASP A 217 19.61 3.97 0.62
C ASP A 217 18.35 3.81 -0.24
N ILE A 218 17.17 4.07 0.33
CA ILE A 218 15.90 4.03 -0.39
C ILE A 218 15.87 5.14 -1.44
N ASN A 219 16.11 6.38 -1.04
CA ASN A 219 16.06 7.56 -1.91
C ASN A 219 17.04 7.44 -3.07
N SER A 220 18.31 7.13 -2.79
CA SER A 220 19.32 6.96 -3.84
C SER A 220 19.00 5.83 -4.81
N THR A 221 18.34 4.76 -4.33
CA THR A 221 17.97 3.61 -5.17
C THR A 221 16.72 3.85 -6.01
N ILE A 222 15.65 4.46 -5.47
CA ILE A 222 14.35 4.55 -6.17
C ILE A 222 13.88 5.96 -6.52
N VAL A 223 14.46 7.01 -5.94
CA VAL A 223 14.10 8.41 -6.22
C VAL A 223 15.08 9.02 -7.21
N TRP A 224 16.39 9.00 -6.92
CA TRP A 224 17.41 9.61 -7.80
C TRP A 224 17.34 9.15 -9.25
N PRO A 225 17.09 7.86 -9.57
CA PRO A 225 17.12 7.40 -10.96
C PRO A 225 15.88 7.79 -11.79
N LEU A 226 14.84 8.33 -11.17
CA LEU A 226 13.57 8.62 -11.86
C LEU A 226 13.78 9.71 -12.91
N LYS A 227 13.73 9.31 -14.18
CA LYS A 227 13.85 10.21 -15.33
C LYS A 227 12.57 10.98 -15.59
N LYS A 228 12.67 12.07 -16.36
CA LYS A 228 11.52 12.84 -16.83
C LYS A 228 10.39 11.97 -17.37
N GLY A 229 9.19 12.18 -16.83
CA GLY A 229 7.98 11.45 -17.23
C GLY A 229 7.78 10.10 -16.52
N VAL A 230 8.70 9.67 -15.65
CA VAL A 230 8.47 8.53 -14.74
C VAL A 230 7.77 9.04 -13.48
N THR A 231 6.80 8.29 -12.97
CA THR A 231 6.16 8.60 -11.68
C THR A 231 6.32 7.44 -10.70
N LEU A 232 6.82 7.70 -9.50
CA LEU A 232 6.86 6.80 -8.37
C LEU A 232 5.81 7.20 -7.33
N HIS A 233 4.98 6.23 -6.93
CA HIS A 233 4.08 6.36 -5.79
C HIS A 233 4.56 5.41 -4.69
N ALA A 234 5.13 5.97 -3.64
CA ALA A 234 5.46 5.24 -2.42
C ALA A 234 4.31 5.34 -1.42
N ILE A 235 3.97 4.22 -0.79
CA ILE A 235 3.03 4.15 0.30
C ILE A 235 3.70 3.36 1.42
N VAL A 236 3.93 4.01 2.56
CA VAL A 236 4.66 3.43 3.68
C VAL A 236 3.75 3.38 4.90
N ASP A 237 3.44 2.16 5.33
CA ASP A 237 2.63 1.85 6.51
C ASP A 237 3.55 1.33 7.63
N ALA A 238 4.23 2.28 8.28
CA ALA A 238 5.17 2.05 9.37
C ALA A 238 5.20 3.25 10.34
N CYS A 239 5.64 3.03 11.59
CA CYS A 239 5.98 4.13 12.51
C CYS A 239 7.11 4.98 11.91
N HIS A 240 7.15 6.28 12.23
CA HIS A 240 8.25 7.17 11.84
C HIS A 240 8.62 7.03 10.35
N SER A 241 7.63 7.22 9.48
CA SER A 241 7.81 6.96 8.05
C SER A 241 7.41 8.10 7.15
N GLY A 242 7.19 9.28 7.72
CA GLY A 242 6.88 10.50 6.98
C GLY A 242 8.01 10.87 6.03
N THR A 243 9.26 10.75 6.47
CA THR A 243 10.46 11.04 5.68
C THR A 243 11.22 9.79 5.20
N VAL A 244 10.64 8.58 5.23
CA VAL A 244 11.31 7.34 4.79
C VAL A 244 11.82 7.36 3.33
N LEU A 245 11.21 8.19 2.49
CA LEU A 245 11.67 8.38 1.10
C LEU A 245 12.61 9.56 0.93
N ASP A 246 12.84 10.32 2.00
CA ASP A 246 13.66 11.51 2.07
C ASP A 246 13.44 12.52 0.93
N LEU A 247 12.19 12.98 0.79
CA LEU A 247 11.81 13.91 -0.28
C LEU A 247 12.02 15.36 0.16
N GLU A 248 12.41 16.21 -0.78
CA GLU A 248 12.70 17.63 -0.54
C GLU A 248 11.48 18.45 -0.08
N HIS A 249 10.25 17.99 -0.38
CA HIS A 249 9.03 18.73 -0.08
C HIS A 249 8.07 17.91 0.76
N VAL A 250 7.74 18.43 1.95
CA VAL A 250 6.87 17.80 2.94
C VAL A 250 5.59 18.61 3.07
N TYR A 251 4.42 17.97 2.94
CA TYR A 251 3.16 18.69 3.15
C TYR A 251 2.79 18.71 4.63
N ASN A 252 2.87 19.90 5.24
CA ASN A 252 2.40 20.12 6.59
C ASN A 252 0.89 20.30 6.60
N ARG A 253 0.17 19.30 7.07
CA ARG A 253 -1.30 19.32 7.12
C ARG A 253 -1.88 20.30 8.13
N GLN A 254 -1.16 20.58 9.22
CA GLN A 254 -1.64 21.51 10.24
C GLN A 254 -1.64 22.93 9.69
N GLU A 255 -0.55 23.30 9.01
CA GLU A 255 -0.37 24.61 8.41
C GLU A 255 -0.90 24.71 6.98
N LYS A 256 -1.28 23.57 6.38
CA LYS A 256 -1.76 23.44 5.00
C LYS A 256 -0.80 24.04 3.96
N LYS A 257 0.49 23.83 4.17
CA LYS A 257 1.56 24.36 3.32
C LYS A 257 2.60 23.30 3.03
N TRP A 258 3.39 23.53 1.98
CA TRP A 258 4.59 22.75 1.70
C TRP A 258 5.75 23.33 2.50
N ASP A 259 6.34 22.48 3.32
CA ASP A 259 7.59 22.74 4.01
C ASP A 259 8.75 22.24 3.15
N ASP A 260 9.81 23.03 3.15
CA ASP A 260 11.09 22.68 2.56
C ASP A 260 11.83 21.72 3.52
N ASN A 261 12.27 20.58 2.99
CA ASN A 261 13.03 19.54 3.68
C ASN A 261 14.45 19.36 3.09
N SER A 262 14.94 20.28 2.24
CA SER A 262 16.32 20.22 1.73
C SER A 262 17.31 20.20 2.90
N PRO A 263 18.41 19.43 2.81
CA PRO A 263 19.40 19.36 3.89
C PRO A 263 19.99 20.74 4.19
N LEU A 264 20.18 21.06 5.47
CA LEU A 264 20.79 22.33 5.90
C LEU A 264 22.23 22.46 5.41
N SER A 265 22.92 21.33 5.22
CA SER A 265 24.30 21.25 4.71
C SER A 265 24.40 21.52 3.20
N GLY A 266 23.30 21.41 2.45
CA GLY A 266 23.27 21.54 0.99
C GLY A 266 23.93 20.40 0.20
N ASN A 267 24.43 19.36 0.87
CA ASN A 267 25.25 18.31 0.24
C ASN A 267 24.49 17.00 -0.07
N ALA A 268 23.30 16.79 0.50
CA ALA A 268 22.49 15.60 0.23
C ALA A 268 21.44 15.87 -0.86
N ARG A 269 21.30 14.92 -1.77
CA ARG A 269 20.31 14.99 -2.85
C ARG A 269 19.02 14.33 -2.38
N LYS A 270 17.93 15.09 -2.34
CA LYS A 270 16.59 14.62 -1.92
C LYS A 270 15.57 14.57 -3.06
N HIS A 271 16.04 14.69 -4.31
CA HIS A 271 15.20 14.85 -5.50
C HIS A 271 15.54 13.91 -6.68
N PRO A 272 14.57 13.58 -7.56
CA PRO A 272 14.72 12.73 -8.73
C PRO A 272 15.45 13.43 -9.88
N ASP A 273 15.83 12.65 -10.89
CA ASP A 273 16.45 13.16 -12.14
C ASP A 273 15.39 13.59 -13.17
N GLY A 274 14.47 14.42 -12.71
CA GLY A 274 13.37 14.99 -13.51
C GLY A 274 12.06 14.20 -13.50
N GLY A 275 12.02 13.02 -12.89
CA GLY A 275 10.79 12.27 -12.62
C GLY A 275 9.94 12.90 -11.51
N LEU A 276 8.89 12.18 -11.10
CA LEU A 276 7.99 12.58 -10.01
C LEU A 276 7.97 11.50 -8.93
N ALA A 277 8.37 11.83 -7.71
CA ALA A 277 8.18 10.98 -6.53
C ALA A 277 7.06 11.55 -5.64
N ILE A 278 6.15 10.67 -5.23
CA ILE A 278 5.09 10.95 -4.27
C ILE A 278 5.18 9.90 -3.17
N SER A 279 5.28 10.31 -1.91
CA SER A 279 5.22 9.40 -0.76
C SER A 279 3.93 9.64 0.02
N LEU A 280 3.31 8.56 0.50
CA LEU A 280 2.16 8.60 1.40
C LEU A 280 2.51 7.81 2.65
N SER A 281 2.54 8.46 3.81
CA SER A 281 2.82 7.79 5.09
C SER A 281 1.57 7.68 5.97
N ALA A 282 1.47 6.57 6.70
CA ALA A 282 0.42 6.29 7.67
C ALA A 282 0.68 6.88 9.07
N CYS A 283 1.87 7.43 9.34
CA CYS A 283 2.26 7.97 10.65
C CYS A 283 3.12 9.24 10.49
N LEU A 284 2.90 10.23 11.37
CA LEU A 284 3.79 11.38 11.50
C LEU A 284 5.13 10.93 12.12
N ASP A 285 6.23 11.60 11.78
CA ASP A 285 7.58 11.31 12.29
C ASP A 285 7.66 11.45 13.84
N ASN A 286 6.73 12.21 14.43
CA ASN A 286 6.63 12.42 15.87
C ASN A 286 5.68 11.46 16.62
N GLN A 287 5.20 10.37 16.00
CA GLN A 287 4.27 9.43 16.65
C GLN A 287 4.77 7.97 16.69
N VAL A 288 4.82 7.41 17.90
CA VAL A 288 4.97 5.97 18.16
C VAL A 288 3.65 5.26 17.82
N ALA A 289 3.63 4.28 16.91
CA ALA A 289 2.40 3.50 16.69
C ALA A 289 2.14 2.54 17.86
N ALA A 290 0.92 2.58 18.39
CA ALA A 290 0.45 1.64 19.40
C ALA A 290 -0.11 0.36 18.74
N ASP A 291 0.27 -0.80 19.28
CA ASP A 291 -0.22 -2.12 18.88
C ASP A 291 -1.69 -2.28 19.31
N THR A 292 -2.61 -2.41 18.35
CA THR A 292 -4.05 -2.54 18.65
C THR A 292 -4.41 -4.00 18.95
N THR A 293 -4.65 -4.32 20.23
CA THR A 293 -5.12 -5.65 20.68
C THR A 293 -6.64 -5.88 20.57
N LYS A 294 -7.39 -4.99 19.90
CA LYS A 294 -8.82 -5.19 19.56
C LYS A 294 -9.11 -4.64 18.16
N PRO A 295 -10.04 -5.24 17.38
CA PRO A 295 -10.48 -4.68 16.11
C PRO A 295 -11.31 -3.43 16.40
N GLN A 296 -10.63 -2.30 16.53
CA GLN A 296 -11.23 -0.98 16.38
C GLN A 296 -10.67 -0.39 15.10
N ILE A 297 -11.53 -0.33 14.08
CA ILE A 297 -11.40 0.70 13.05
C ILE A 297 -11.73 2.00 13.78
N SER A 298 -10.72 2.62 14.40
CA SER A 298 -10.82 4.02 14.78
C SER A 298 -10.82 4.83 13.49
N ALA A 299 -11.73 5.80 13.45
CA ALA A 299 -11.94 6.68 12.33
C ALA A 299 -10.62 7.32 11.86
N SER A 300 -10.39 7.31 10.55
CA SER A 300 -9.50 8.23 9.83
C SER A 300 -8.19 8.57 10.55
N LYS A 301 -7.19 7.69 10.48
CA LYS A 301 -5.80 8.19 10.47
C LYS A 301 -5.60 8.89 9.13
N PRO A 302 -5.29 10.19 9.09
CA PRO A 302 -5.10 10.88 7.84
C PRO A 302 -3.73 10.47 7.26
N PHE A 303 -3.62 10.15 5.97
CA PHE A 303 -2.33 9.91 5.28
C PHE A 303 -1.60 11.21 4.94
N ASP A 304 -0.37 11.40 5.41
CA ASP A 304 0.44 12.56 4.98
C ASP A 304 0.83 12.36 3.51
N VAL A 305 0.77 13.44 2.72
CA VAL A 305 1.05 13.41 1.29
C VAL A 305 2.33 14.19 1.04
N TYR A 306 3.38 13.50 0.67
CA TYR A 306 4.65 14.10 0.29
C TYR A 306 4.73 14.08 -1.23
N LYS A 307 5.06 15.20 -1.84
CA LYS A 307 5.09 15.35 -3.29
C LYS A 307 6.15 16.34 -3.67
N GLU A 308 6.98 15.96 -4.62
CA GLU A 308 7.76 16.93 -5.36
C GLU A 308 6.92 17.49 -6.51
N HIS A 309 6.83 18.80 -6.60
CA HIS A 309 6.13 19.48 -7.68
C HIS A 309 7.11 20.41 -8.37
N PHE A 310 7.46 20.12 -9.61
CA PHE A 310 8.00 21.18 -10.47
C PHE A 310 6.82 22.03 -10.99
N VAL A 311 6.92 23.33 -10.75
CA VAL A 311 6.19 24.35 -11.52
C VAL A 311 6.86 24.40 -12.90
N LEU A 312 6.07 24.15 -13.95
CA LEU A 312 6.50 24.41 -15.33
C LEU A 312 6.67 25.90 -15.58
#